data_AF-A0A7G5BSS8-F1
#
_entry.id   AF-A0A7G5BSS8-F1
#
_cell.length_a   1.000
_cell.length_b   1.000
_cell.length_c   1.000
_cell.angle_alpha   90.00
_cell.angle_beta   90.00
_cell.angle_gamma   90.00
#
_symmetry.space_group_name_H-M   'P 1'
#
loop_
_entity.id
_entity.type
_entity.pdbx_description
1 polymer ?
#
loop_
_entity_poly.entity_id
_entity_poly.type
_entity_poly.pdbx_seq_one_letter_code
_entity_poly.pdbx_strand_id
1 'polypeptide(L)'
;MINKTIVSFVAVLFGFMSLGYIKANTNDYMPVPQDSKTKVAYIDRIYQQDGKRYLNADLIEWYEGEEANEIFRERERDAEMTEAPDGYYIVNDDPQLVMLEIADDAKVFMQIYNRTGNVEEAGTVWNEQITVDQFFTLMTSDDSGMSLKDYPYHFSVENDKIVKITQQFLP
;
A
#
# COMPACT_ATOMS: atom_id res chain seq x y z
N MET A 1 43.67 -40.19 -32.77
CA MET A 1 42.53 -39.51 -33.43
C MET A 1 41.46 -39.24 -32.37
N ILE A 2 41.42 -37.98 -31.91
CA ILE A 2 40.31 -37.23 -31.27
C ILE A 2 39.54 -37.88 -30.10
N ASN A 3 39.85 -37.38 -28.89
CA ASN A 3 39.02 -37.38 -27.67
C ASN A 3 37.64 -36.76 -27.91
N LYS A 4 36.59 -37.27 -27.26
CA LYS A 4 35.45 -36.45 -26.80
C LYS A 4 34.93 -36.92 -25.45
N THR A 5 35.41 -36.22 -24.42
CA THR A 5 34.87 -36.17 -23.06
C THR A 5 33.43 -35.68 -23.11
N ILE A 6 32.52 -36.40 -22.47
CA ILE A 6 31.12 -35.97 -22.27
C ILE A 6 31.15 -34.83 -21.26
N VAL A 7 30.82 -33.62 -21.74
CA VAL A 7 30.58 -32.44 -20.91
C VAL A 7 29.12 -32.52 -20.43
N SER A 8 28.93 -32.79 -19.14
CA SER A 8 27.62 -32.61 -18.49
C SER A 8 27.36 -31.11 -18.34
N PHE A 9 26.29 -30.64 -18.98
CA PHE A 9 25.72 -29.31 -18.78
C PHE A 9 25.13 -29.20 -17.37
N VAL A 10 25.80 -28.45 -16.50
CA VAL A 10 25.16 -27.89 -15.31
C VAL A 10 24.42 -26.63 -15.75
N ALA A 11 23.10 -26.73 -15.88
CA ALA A 11 22.24 -25.56 -16.03
C ALA A 11 22.16 -24.86 -14.68
N VAL A 12 23.02 -23.85 -14.48
CA VAL A 12 22.86 -22.89 -13.38
C VAL A 12 21.69 -22.00 -13.78
N LEU A 13 20.51 -22.30 -13.24
CA LEU A 13 19.38 -21.38 -13.23
C LEU A 13 19.81 -20.16 -12.39
N PHE A 14 20.30 -19.12 -13.05
CA PHE A 14 20.36 -17.79 -12.46
C PHE A 14 18.92 -17.32 -12.30
N GLY A 15 18.35 -17.58 -11.12
CA GLY A 15 17.16 -16.87 -10.69
C GLY A 15 17.48 -15.38 -10.72
N PHE A 16 16.76 -14.63 -11.55
CA PHE A 16 16.67 -13.18 -11.45
C PHE A 16 16.07 -12.86 -10.07
N MET A 17 16.91 -12.85 -9.03
CA MET A 17 16.60 -12.05 -7.86
C MET A 17 16.64 -10.62 -8.35
N SER A 18 15.46 -10.03 -8.52
CA SER A 18 15.30 -8.59 -8.62
C SER A 18 16.11 -7.97 -7.50
N LEU A 19 17.23 -7.36 -7.85
CA LEU A 19 18.05 -6.58 -6.94
C LEU A 19 17.18 -5.41 -6.51
N GLY A 20 16.44 -5.58 -5.41
CA GLY A 20 15.84 -4.46 -4.70
C GLY A 20 16.97 -3.50 -4.40
N TYR A 21 16.91 -2.31 -5.00
CA TYR A 21 17.86 -1.24 -4.72
C TYR A 21 17.76 -0.92 -3.24
N ILE A 22 18.70 -1.40 -2.43
CA ILE A 22 18.90 -0.87 -1.08
C ILE A 22 19.55 0.51 -1.28
N LYS A 23 18.71 1.55 -1.43
CA LYS A 23 19.17 2.93 -1.31
C LYS A 23 19.43 3.21 0.16
N ALA A 24 20.60 3.79 0.43
CA ALA A 24 21.01 4.21 1.76
C ALA A 24 20.12 5.34 2.28
N ASN A 25 19.54 5.13 3.47
CA ASN A 25 18.92 6.09 4.40
C ASN A 25 18.70 7.53 3.88
N THR A 26 17.79 7.69 2.92
CA THR A 26 17.15 8.98 2.64
C THR A 26 15.77 8.92 3.27
N ASN A 27 15.34 10.01 3.94
CA ASN A 27 13.99 10.16 4.48
C ASN A 27 12.97 10.38 3.33
N ASP A 28 13.08 9.61 2.26
CA ASP A 28 12.24 9.73 1.08
C ASP A 28 11.14 8.68 1.11
N TYR A 29 10.02 8.99 0.46
CA TYR A 29 8.97 8.02 0.21
C TYR A 29 9.54 6.80 -0.52
N MET A 30 9.20 5.61 -0.01
CA MET A 30 9.43 4.36 -0.72
C MET A 30 8.08 3.73 -1.08
N PRO A 31 7.84 3.43 -2.37
CA PRO A 31 6.70 2.63 -2.81
C PRO A 31 6.45 1.43 -1.93
N VAL A 32 5.20 1.22 -1.52
CA VAL A 32 4.82 0.03 -0.77
C VAL A 32 4.87 -1.17 -1.73
N PRO A 33 5.67 -2.21 -1.45
CA PRO A 33 5.72 -3.37 -2.33
C PRO A 33 4.35 -4.02 -2.46
N GLN A 34 3.87 -4.14 -3.69
CA GLN A 34 2.64 -4.86 -4.00
C GLN A 34 2.94 -6.33 -4.33
N ASP A 35 2.09 -7.23 -3.83
CA ASP A 35 2.05 -8.63 -4.21
C ASP A 35 0.59 -9.07 -4.34
N SER A 36 0.34 -10.31 -4.80
CA SER A 36 -1.02 -10.83 -5.02
C SER A 36 -1.93 -10.85 -3.77
N LYS A 37 -1.35 -10.69 -2.57
CA LYS A 37 -2.08 -10.63 -1.30
C LYS A 37 -2.27 -9.19 -0.80
N THR A 38 -1.63 -8.22 -1.43
CA THR A 38 -1.82 -6.81 -1.13
C THR A 38 -3.04 -6.28 -1.88
N LYS A 39 -3.98 -5.70 -1.14
CA LYS A 39 -5.11 -4.94 -1.68
C LYS A 39 -4.89 -3.47 -1.34
N VAL A 40 -5.18 -2.57 -2.28
CA VAL A 40 -5.17 -1.13 -2.00
C VAL A 40 -6.61 -0.64 -1.91
N ALA A 41 -6.91 0.20 -0.94
CA ALA A 41 -8.27 0.64 -0.70
C ALA A 41 -8.35 1.95 0.11
N TYR A 42 -9.48 2.64 -0.04
CA TYR A 42 -9.93 3.61 0.95
C TYR A 42 -10.74 2.90 2.05
N ILE A 43 -10.72 3.45 3.26
CA ILE A 43 -11.50 2.93 4.39
C ILE A 43 -12.75 3.80 4.56
N ASP A 44 -13.92 3.21 4.30
CA ASP A 44 -15.22 3.85 4.55
C ASP A 44 -15.49 3.96 6.07
N ARG A 45 -15.33 2.85 6.78
CA ARG A 45 -15.48 2.79 8.24
C ARG A 45 -14.72 1.62 8.84
N ILE A 46 -14.39 1.77 10.12
CA ILE A 46 -13.89 0.70 10.97
C ILE A 46 -14.88 0.50 12.14
N TYR A 47 -15.08 -0.74 12.58
CA TYR A 47 -16.03 -1.04 13.65
C TYR A 47 -15.66 -2.34 14.36
N GLN A 48 -16.25 -2.54 15.55
CA GLN A 48 -16.12 -3.77 16.31
C GLN A 48 -17.47 -4.50 16.31
N GLN A 49 -17.45 -5.81 16.09
CA GLN A 49 -18.62 -6.68 16.17
C GLN A 49 -18.20 -8.02 16.77
N ASP A 50 -18.94 -8.54 17.74
CA ASP A 50 -18.69 -9.85 18.37
C ASP A 50 -17.25 -10.02 18.92
N GLY A 51 -16.69 -8.94 19.46
CA GLY A 51 -15.32 -8.89 19.99
C GLY A 51 -14.23 -8.75 18.94
N LYS A 52 -14.55 -8.84 17.64
CA LYS A 52 -13.60 -8.73 16.53
C LYS A 52 -13.69 -7.37 15.84
N ARG A 53 -12.63 -6.98 15.15
CA ARG A 53 -12.54 -5.71 14.41
C ARG A 53 -12.67 -5.93 12.91
N TYR A 54 -13.44 -5.06 12.28
CA TYR A 54 -13.73 -5.08 10.85
C TYR A 54 -13.56 -3.68 10.26
N LEU A 55 -13.25 -3.62 8.98
CA LEU A 55 -13.41 -2.41 8.18
C LEU A 55 -14.23 -2.68 6.92
N ASN A 56 -14.91 -1.66 6.44
CA ASN A 56 -15.42 -1.60 5.08
C ASN A 56 -14.39 -0.88 4.22
N ALA A 57 -13.92 -1.55 3.17
CA ALA A 57 -12.94 -1.03 2.23
C ALA A 57 -13.58 -0.81 0.87
N ASP A 58 -13.29 0.33 0.25
CA ASP A 58 -13.53 0.61 -1.16
C ASP A 58 -12.24 0.29 -1.91
N LEU A 59 -12.22 -0.83 -2.65
CA LEU A 59 -11.00 -1.31 -3.30
C LEU A 59 -10.67 -0.44 -4.51
N ILE A 60 -9.39 -0.12 -4.66
CA ILE A 60 -8.88 0.67 -5.78
C ILE A 60 -7.72 -0.05 -6.44
N GLU A 61 -7.52 0.21 -7.73
CA GLU A 61 -6.25 -0.09 -8.38
C GLU A 61 -5.32 1.12 -8.20
N TRP A 62 -4.09 0.85 -7.78
CA TRP A 62 -3.09 1.86 -7.48
C TRP A 62 -1.85 1.59 -8.31
N TYR A 63 -1.55 2.51 -9.22
CA TYR A 63 -0.41 2.45 -10.12
C TYR A 63 0.59 3.56 -9.78
N GLU A 64 1.89 3.29 -9.90
CA GLU A 64 2.95 4.27 -9.66
C GLU A 64 3.98 4.28 -10.80
N GLY A 65 4.61 5.44 -11.01
CA GLY A 65 5.68 5.60 -12.00
C GLY A 65 5.22 5.34 -13.43
N GLU A 66 5.98 4.56 -14.19
CA GLU A 66 5.67 4.34 -15.61
C GLU A 66 4.36 3.57 -15.80
N GLU A 67 4.01 2.65 -14.89
CA GLU A 67 2.73 1.94 -14.95
C GLU A 67 1.56 2.92 -14.82
N ALA A 68 1.67 3.91 -13.93
CA ALA A 68 0.67 4.98 -13.82
C ALA A 68 0.55 5.78 -15.12
N ASN A 69 1.67 6.11 -15.77
CA ASN A 69 1.67 6.82 -17.03
C ASN A 69 1.02 6.02 -18.16
N GLU A 70 1.26 4.70 -18.22
CA GLU A 70 0.63 3.81 -19.20
C GLU A 70 -0.89 3.82 -19.06
N ILE A 71 -1.40 3.55 -17.85
CA ILE A 71 -2.84 3.54 -17.58
C ILE A 71 -3.47 4.92 -17.80
N PHE A 72 -2.79 6.00 -17.39
CA PHE A 72 -3.24 7.38 -17.61
C PHE A 72 -3.43 7.67 -19.11
N ARG A 73 -2.45 7.34 -19.95
CA ARG A 73 -2.54 7.56 -21.41
C ARG A 73 -3.68 6.78 -22.05
N GLU A 74 -3.89 5.54 -21.62
CA GLU A 74 -4.96 4.68 -22.14
C GLU A 74 -6.35 5.23 -21.83
N ARG A 75 -6.54 5.76 -20.61
CA ARG A 75 -7.83 6.21 -20.09
C ARG A 75 -8.15 7.65 -20.45
N GLU A 76 -7.24 8.59 -20.21
CA GLU A 76 -7.49 10.01 -20.42
C GLU A 76 -7.39 10.41 -21.89
N ARG A 77 -6.49 9.75 -22.64
CA ARG A 77 -6.25 10.00 -24.07
C ARG A 77 -5.99 11.49 -24.40
N ASP A 78 -5.43 12.22 -23.45
CA ASP A 78 -4.99 13.59 -23.63
C ASP A 78 -3.66 13.60 -24.41
N ALA A 79 -3.61 14.38 -25.49
CA ALA A 79 -2.41 14.48 -26.33
C ALA A 79 -1.38 15.46 -25.76
N GLU A 80 -1.80 16.37 -24.87
CA GLU A 80 -0.95 17.37 -24.24
C GLU A 80 -0.45 16.92 -22.86
N MET A 81 -1.11 15.92 -22.28
CA MET A 81 -0.76 15.34 -20.99
C MET A 81 -0.60 13.82 -21.13
N THR A 82 0.64 13.33 -21.08
CA THR A 82 0.96 11.92 -21.34
C THR A 82 1.51 11.19 -20.13
N GLU A 83 1.54 11.85 -18.98
CA GLU A 83 2.09 11.35 -17.72
C GLU A 83 1.12 11.68 -16.58
N ALA A 84 1.04 10.78 -15.60
CA ALA A 84 0.25 10.99 -14.41
C ALA A 84 0.90 12.11 -13.58
N PRO A 85 0.19 13.22 -13.30
CA PRO A 85 0.81 14.45 -12.79
C PRO A 85 1.54 14.27 -11.44
N ASP A 86 0.99 13.43 -10.57
CA ASP A 86 1.55 13.18 -9.23
C ASP A 86 2.43 11.92 -9.18
N GLY A 87 2.73 11.32 -10.33
CA GLY A 87 3.51 10.09 -10.43
C GLY A 87 2.78 8.82 -9.98
N TYR A 88 1.48 8.92 -9.71
CA TYR A 88 0.58 7.79 -9.44
C TYR A 88 -0.75 7.98 -10.17
N TYR A 89 -1.47 6.88 -10.38
CA TYR A 89 -2.82 6.91 -10.96
C TYR A 89 -3.72 5.93 -10.21
N ILE A 90 -4.91 6.42 -9.83
CA ILE A 90 -5.90 5.65 -9.07
C ILE A 90 -7.06 5.32 -9.99
N VAL A 91 -7.46 4.06 -9.98
CA VAL A 91 -8.67 3.60 -10.65
C VAL A 91 -9.64 3.05 -9.60
N ASN A 92 -10.89 3.48 -9.69
CA ASN A 92 -12.00 2.84 -9.00
C ASN A 92 -13.16 2.63 -9.99
N ASP A 93 -13.15 1.50 -10.69
CA ASP A 93 -14.21 1.13 -11.62
C ASP A 93 -15.36 0.36 -10.93
N ASP A 94 -15.16 -0.12 -9.69
CA ASP A 94 -16.15 -0.85 -8.89
C ASP A 94 -16.21 -0.34 -7.43
N PRO A 95 -17.15 0.56 -7.09
CA PRO A 95 -17.22 1.19 -5.77
C PRO A 95 -17.89 0.30 -4.69
N GLN A 96 -17.94 -1.02 -4.91
CA GLN A 96 -18.53 -1.94 -3.94
C GLN A 96 -17.65 -2.07 -2.69
N LEU A 97 -18.26 -1.81 -1.53
CA LEU A 97 -17.59 -1.97 -0.25
C LEU A 97 -17.41 -3.45 0.11
N VAL A 98 -16.18 -3.83 0.43
CA VAL A 98 -15.84 -5.16 0.96
C VAL A 98 -15.59 -5.09 2.46
N MET A 99 -16.15 -6.04 3.20
CA MET A 99 -15.88 -6.18 4.63
C MET A 99 -14.62 -7.04 4.83
N LEU A 100 -13.66 -6.55 5.60
CA LEU A 100 -12.42 -7.26 5.93
C LEU A 100 -12.24 -7.33 7.45
N GLU A 101 -11.94 -8.52 7.97
CA GLU A 101 -11.56 -8.72 9.38
C GLU A 101 -10.11 -8.28 9.58
N ILE A 102 -9.83 -7.58 10.68
CA ILE A 102 -8.47 -7.20 11.07
C ILE A 102 -7.99 -8.22 12.11
N ALA A 103 -6.82 -8.82 11.88
CA ALA A 103 -6.21 -9.71 12.86
C ALA A 103 -5.82 -8.91 14.12
N ASP A 104 -5.99 -9.51 15.31
CA ASP A 104 -5.70 -8.85 16.59
C ASP A 104 -4.23 -8.41 16.73
N ASP A 105 -3.32 -9.14 16.07
CA ASP A 105 -1.88 -8.90 16.03
C ASP A 105 -1.40 -8.25 14.71
N ALA A 106 -2.32 -7.69 13.93
CA ALA A 106 -1.98 -7.00 12.69
C ALA A 106 -0.99 -5.86 12.93
N LYS A 107 -0.06 -5.67 12.00
CA LYS A 107 0.92 -4.58 12.06
C LYS A 107 0.39 -3.36 11.31
N VAL A 108 0.37 -2.20 11.95
CA VAL A 108 -0.08 -0.95 11.33
C VAL A 108 1.10 0.00 11.18
N PHE A 109 1.32 0.50 9.97
CA PHE A 109 2.37 1.45 9.62
C PHE A 109 1.74 2.72 9.05
N MET A 110 1.88 3.82 9.78
CA MET A 110 1.41 5.13 9.37
C MET A 110 2.56 5.94 8.78
N GLN A 111 2.24 6.85 7.86
CA GLN A 111 3.19 7.85 7.34
C GLN A 111 2.91 9.20 7.98
N ILE A 112 1.65 9.57 8.15
CA ILE A 112 1.24 10.86 8.71
C ILE A 112 -0.11 10.73 9.44
N TYR A 113 -0.17 11.30 10.63
CA TYR A 113 -1.39 11.45 11.42
C TYR A 113 -1.19 12.51 12.51
N ASN A 114 -2.28 13.03 13.06
CA ASN A 114 -2.25 13.97 14.18
C ASN A 114 -1.91 13.23 15.49
N ARG A 115 -0.68 13.42 15.98
CA ARG A 115 -0.17 12.78 17.21
C ARG A 115 -0.50 13.54 18.48
N THR A 116 -0.57 14.86 18.39
CA THR A 116 -0.59 15.76 19.56
C THR A 116 -1.96 16.35 19.83
N GLY A 117 -2.92 16.14 18.93
CA GLY A 117 -4.20 16.85 18.90
C GLY A 117 -4.14 18.16 18.10
N ASN A 118 -2.94 18.63 17.71
CA ASN A 118 -2.76 19.77 16.83
C ASN A 118 -2.33 19.32 15.43
N VAL A 119 -3.24 19.44 14.46
CA VAL A 119 -2.99 18.99 13.07
C VAL A 119 -1.83 19.72 12.39
N GLU A 120 -1.57 20.98 12.77
CA GLU A 120 -0.45 21.77 12.24
C GLU A 120 0.93 21.19 12.62
N GLU A 121 0.98 20.34 13.64
CA GLU A 121 2.19 19.63 14.08
C GLU A 121 2.32 18.24 13.44
N ALA A 122 1.35 17.82 12.62
CA ALA A 122 1.36 16.52 11.96
C ALA A 122 2.44 16.50 10.86
N GLY A 123 3.65 16.08 11.24
CA GLY A 123 4.72 15.77 10.31
C GLY A 123 4.69 14.32 9.82
N THR A 124 5.27 14.09 8.65
CA THR A 124 5.51 12.74 8.14
C THR A 124 6.60 12.04 8.96
N VAL A 125 6.30 10.82 9.42
CA VAL A 125 7.27 9.90 10.00
C VAL A 125 7.10 8.58 9.25
N TRP A 126 8.10 8.25 8.42
CA TRP A 126 8.02 7.12 7.52
C TRP A 126 7.91 5.79 8.27
N ASN A 127 6.89 5.01 7.93
CA ASN A 127 6.60 3.69 8.47
C ASN A 127 6.54 3.66 10.00
N GLU A 128 5.96 4.68 10.61
CA GLU A 128 5.73 4.71 12.05
C GLU A 128 4.77 3.59 12.44
N GLN A 129 5.24 2.64 13.25
CA GLN A 129 4.42 1.53 13.69
C GLN A 129 3.53 1.95 14.87
N ILE A 130 2.23 1.72 14.75
CA ILE A 130 1.24 1.89 15.83
C ILE A 130 0.50 0.58 16.11
N THR A 131 -0.20 0.52 17.25
CA THR A 131 -1.05 -0.63 17.56
C THR A 131 -2.37 -0.60 16.80
N VAL A 132 -3.02 -1.76 16.64
CA VAL A 132 -4.38 -1.83 16.08
C VAL A 132 -5.37 -1.01 16.92
N ASP A 133 -5.21 -0.97 18.24
CA ASP A 133 -6.06 -0.18 19.14
C ASP A 133 -5.93 1.33 18.87
N GLN A 134 -4.70 1.81 18.69
CA GLN A 134 -4.43 3.20 18.34
C GLN A 134 -5.02 3.53 16.97
N PHE A 135 -4.78 2.67 15.98
CA PHE A 135 -5.35 2.84 14.64
C PHE A 135 -6.87 2.90 14.67
N PHE A 136 -7.51 1.97 15.40
CA PHE A 136 -8.96 1.95 15.56
C PHE A 136 -9.47 3.24 16.19
N THR A 137 -8.84 3.69 17.27
CA THR A 137 -9.20 4.95 17.95
C THR A 137 -9.10 6.13 17.00
N LEU A 138 -8.00 6.23 16.25
CA LEU A 138 -7.75 7.29 15.27
C LEU A 138 -8.82 7.30 14.16
N MET A 139 -9.16 6.14 13.62
CA MET A 139 -10.12 5.99 12.52
C MET A 139 -11.58 6.19 12.93
N THR A 140 -11.90 6.07 14.22
CA THR A 140 -13.24 6.34 14.78
C THR A 140 -13.39 7.72 15.41
N SER A 141 -12.30 8.49 15.53
CA SER A 141 -12.34 9.81 16.16
C SER A 141 -12.66 10.88 15.12
N ASP A 142 -13.73 11.65 15.35
CA ASP A 142 -14.15 12.76 14.48
C ASP A 142 -13.29 14.04 14.67
N ASP A 143 -12.36 14.04 15.63
CA ASP A 143 -11.76 15.26 16.21
C ASP A 143 -10.28 15.48 15.81
N SER A 144 -9.76 14.74 14.83
CA SER A 144 -8.34 14.78 14.45
C SER A 144 -7.96 16.01 13.62
N GLY A 145 -8.94 16.74 13.05
CA GLY A 145 -8.70 17.79 12.04
C GLY A 145 -8.07 17.28 10.73
N MET A 146 -7.84 15.97 10.63
CA MET A 146 -7.21 15.27 9.51
C MET A 146 -8.02 14.01 9.23
N SER A 147 -8.74 13.97 8.12
CA SER A 147 -9.52 12.80 7.73
C SER A 147 -8.58 11.69 7.29
N LEU A 148 -8.33 10.71 8.18
CA LEU A 148 -7.51 9.55 7.84
C LEU A 148 -8.14 8.66 6.77
N LYS A 149 -9.46 8.78 6.56
CA LYS A 149 -10.19 8.07 5.51
C LYS A 149 -9.88 8.59 4.10
N ASP A 150 -9.30 9.79 3.99
CA ASP A 150 -8.94 10.40 2.70
C ASP A 150 -7.60 9.87 2.17
N TYR A 151 -6.93 9.00 2.93
CA TYR A 151 -5.72 8.31 2.49
C TYR A 151 -6.05 6.90 2.00
N PRO A 152 -5.40 6.43 0.92
CA PRO A 152 -5.42 5.02 0.59
C PRO A 152 -4.54 4.21 1.55
N TYR A 153 -4.83 2.93 1.64
CA TYR A 153 -4.11 1.98 2.47
C TYR A 153 -3.80 0.71 1.69
N HIS A 154 -2.59 0.18 1.91
CA HIS A 154 -2.19 -1.15 1.46
C HIS A 154 -2.47 -2.16 2.56
N PHE A 155 -3.29 -3.15 2.25
CA PHE A 155 -3.66 -4.24 3.15
C PHE A 155 -3.05 -5.55 2.68
N SER A 156 -2.14 -6.14 3.46
CA SER A 156 -1.75 -7.53 3.24
C SER A 156 -2.78 -8.44 3.89
N VAL A 157 -3.43 -9.28 3.09
CA VAL A 157 -4.51 -10.17 3.51
C VAL A 157 -4.03 -11.62 3.52
N GLU A 158 -4.19 -12.30 4.65
CA GLU A 158 -3.89 -13.73 4.80
C GLU A 158 -5.04 -14.44 5.52
N ASN A 159 -5.49 -15.57 4.97
CA ASN A 159 -6.62 -16.34 5.49
C ASN A 159 -7.86 -15.46 5.77
N ASP A 160 -8.20 -14.59 4.81
CA ASP A 160 -9.30 -13.63 4.86
C ASP A 160 -9.23 -12.59 5.99
N LYS A 161 -8.03 -12.38 6.56
CA LYS A 161 -7.77 -11.36 7.57
C LYS A 161 -6.66 -10.41 7.15
N ILE A 162 -6.81 -9.14 7.47
CA ILE A 162 -5.74 -8.16 7.33
C ILE A 162 -4.70 -8.42 8.41
N VAL A 163 -3.47 -8.71 7.99
CA VAL A 163 -2.32 -8.94 8.89
C VAL A 163 -1.32 -7.78 8.88
N LYS A 164 -1.41 -6.91 7.87
CA LYS A 164 -0.61 -5.68 7.78
C LYS A 164 -1.43 -4.57 7.12
N ILE A 165 -1.35 -3.37 7.70
CA ILE A 165 -1.92 -2.13 7.18
C ILE A 165 -0.75 -1.15 6.99
N THR A 166 -0.64 -0.56 5.81
CA THR A 166 0.32 0.51 5.54
C THR A 166 -0.40 1.67 4.87
N GLN A 167 -0.42 2.83 5.52
CA GLN A 167 -0.95 4.06 4.93
C GLN A 167 -0.12 4.43 3.70
N GLN A 168 -0.79 4.72 2.59
CA GLN A 168 -0.18 5.33 1.41
C GLN A 168 0.04 6.80 1.68
N PHE A 169 1.26 7.28 1.44
CA PHE A 169 1.53 8.70 1.46
C PHE A 169 1.08 9.34 0.15
N LEU A 170 0.43 10.49 0.27
CA LEU A 170 0.10 11.35 -0.86
C LEU A 170 0.96 12.63 -0.69
N PRO A 171 1.84 12.96 -1.66
CA PRO A 171 2.79 14.08 -1.57
C PRO A 171 2.15 15.47 -1.58
#